data_AF-Q2RYL0-F1
#
_entry.id   AF-Q2RYL0-F1
#
_cell.length_a   1.000
_cell.length_b   1.000
_cell.length_c   1.000
_cell.angle_alpha   90.00
_cell.angle_beta   90.00
_cell.angle_gamma   90.00
#
_symmetry.space_group_name_H-M   'P 1'
#
loop_
_entity.id
_entity.type
_entity.pdbx_description
1 polymer ?
#
loop_
_entity_poly.entity_id
_entity_poly.type
_entity_poly.pdbx_seq_one_letter_code
_entity_poly.pdbx_strand_id
1 'polypeptide(L)'
;MQCFSSDWCNLRWSRWQNVSRATSTGRTPTTVPGAPGVYRIRSASLGQMVYIGECSDLSKRILGTWARLNRRPARDFSSTKHAARRLAHLREAYGLEYEISFYAAHHEGRRDPRLDAAQWRKGLESRLLWEYRLEARMSSVANHRRSTVREGEQLAAEGSEVGFSEVGVPEVGFPYRIRPSSTPLPRPEQEPHSELWMGKRWTSLAECKGRGQRINWSAAGKELRESGNGTPVLYKVLDPNTHELLQVGYSRRGSGGALAAASRLAGEKAVAWAPLTGAGRQEHVLQELKDDLIGGYFYQMGKPPARQFAAEPSPSQ
;
A
#
# COMPACT_ATOMS: atom_id res chain seq x y z
N MET A 1 -14.03 -9.77 -11.97
CA MET A 1 -13.43 -8.54 -11.42
C MET A 1 -12.64 -7.85 -12.53
N GLN A 2 -12.79 -6.54 -12.69
CA GLN A 2 -12.05 -5.80 -13.72
C GLN A 2 -10.54 -5.82 -13.45
N CYS A 3 -10.14 -6.01 -12.19
CA CYS A 3 -8.75 -6.13 -11.76
C CYS A 3 -7.92 -7.26 -12.40
N PHE A 4 -8.55 -8.16 -13.18
CA PHE A 4 -7.86 -9.18 -13.99
C PHE A 4 -7.81 -8.87 -15.49
N SER A 5 -8.48 -7.81 -15.94
CA SER A 5 -8.52 -7.40 -17.34
C SER A 5 -7.17 -6.85 -17.81
N SER A 6 -6.93 -6.91 -19.13
CA SER A 6 -5.73 -6.37 -19.79
C SER A 6 -5.69 -4.83 -19.84
N ASP A 7 -6.80 -4.16 -19.54
CA ASP A 7 -6.96 -2.70 -19.58
C ASP A 7 -7.30 -2.09 -18.21
N TRP A 8 -7.16 -2.86 -17.14
CA TRP A 8 -7.51 -2.43 -15.79
C TRP A 8 -6.83 -1.11 -15.39
N CYS A 9 -7.63 -0.18 -14.83
CA CYS A 9 -7.20 1.18 -14.48
C CYS A 9 -6.66 1.99 -15.66
N ASN A 10 -7.12 1.71 -16.89
CA ASN A 10 -6.66 2.30 -18.14
C ASN A 10 -5.16 2.05 -18.42
N LEU A 11 -4.62 0.94 -17.91
CA LEU A 11 -3.25 0.51 -18.16
C LEU A 11 -3.26 -0.72 -19.07
N ARG A 12 -2.35 -0.75 -20.05
CA ARG A 12 -2.17 -1.90 -20.94
C ARG A 12 -1.32 -2.97 -20.27
N TRP A 13 -1.96 -3.82 -19.49
CA TRP A 13 -1.31 -4.92 -18.80
C TRP A 13 -0.91 -6.05 -19.76
N SER A 14 0.26 -6.65 -19.52
CA SER A 14 0.66 -7.87 -20.19
C SER A 14 -0.30 -9.01 -19.86
N ARG A 15 -0.35 -10.02 -20.75
CA ARG A 15 -1.06 -11.27 -20.48
C ARG A 15 -0.54 -11.89 -19.18
N TRP A 16 -1.45 -12.55 -18.45
CA TRP A 16 -1.09 -13.35 -17.29
C TRP A 16 -0.13 -14.47 -17.71
N GLN A 17 0.98 -14.58 -16.99
CA GLN A 17 2.04 -15.55 -17.26
C GLN A 17 2.27 -16.40 -16.02
N ASN A 18 2.27 -17.72 -16.19
CA ASN A 18 2.66 -18.62 -15.12
C ASN A 18 4.17 -18.51 -14.88
N VAL A 19 4.53 -18.14 -13.65
CA VAL A 19 5.91 -17.85 -13.25
C VAL A 19 6.79 -19.12 -13.28
N SER A 20 6.21 -20.33 -13.12
CA SER A 20 6.95 -21.60 -13.15
C SER A 20 7.33 -22.00 -14.58
N ARG A 21 6.42 -21.82 -15.54
CA ARG A 21 6.61 -22.16 -16.96
C ARG A 21 7.45 -21.15 -17.73
N ALA A 22 7.46 -19.89 -17.28
CA ALA A 22 8.29 -18.84 -17.87
C ALA A 22 9.80 -19.15 -17.84
N THR A 23 10.24 -20.12 -17.05
CA THR A 23 11.68 -20.37 -16.79
C THR A 23 12.10 -21.83 -16.95
N SER A 24 11.18 -22.74 -17.30
CA SER A 24 11.48 -24.18 -17.47
C SER A 24 12.22 -24.49 -18.77
N THR A 25 12.23 -23.58 -19.75
CA THR A 25 12.92 -23.74 -21.04
C THR A 25 14.35 -23.20 -21.06
N GLY A 26 14.87 -22.67 -19.94
CA GLY A 26 16.18 -22.01 -19.88
C GLY A 26 16.29 -20.70 -20.66
N ARG A 27 15.27 -20.36 -21.46
CA ARG A 27 15.11 -19.06 -22.09
C ARG A 27 14.24 -18.19 -21.18
N THR A 28 14.79 -17.06 -20.76
CA THR A 28 14.00 -15.93 -20.27
C THR A 28 12.84 -15.70 -21.24
N PRO A 29 11.58 -15.50 -20.80
CA PRO A 29 10.57 -14.95 -21.68
C PRO A 29 11.15 -13.63 -22.17
N THR A 30 11.53 -13.57 -23.45
CA THR A 30 12.11 -12.40 -24.12
C THR A 30 11.15 -11.20 -24.13
N THR A 31 9.98 -11.35 -23.51
CA THR A 31 8.86 -10.42 -23.47
C THR A 31 8.81 -9.56 -22.21
N VAL A 32 9.57 -9.85 -21.14
CA VAL A 32 9.60 -8.97 -19.96
C VAL A 32 10.64 -7.86 -20.18
N PRO A 33 10.24 -6.59 -20.32
CA PRO A 33 11.17 -5.52 -20.60
C PRO A 33 12.09 -5.22 -19.40
N GLY A 34 13.34 -4.86 -19.68
CA GLY A 34 14.26 -4.27 -18.70
C GLY A 34 13.93 -2.81 -18.40
N ALA A 35 12.65 -2.53 -18.09
CA ALA A 35 12.11 -1.18 -17.90
C ALA A 35 11.43 -1.06 -16.52
N PRO A 36 11.33 0.16 -15.96
CA PRO A 36 10.57 0.39 -14.75
C PRO A 36 9.07 0.15 -14.98
N GLY A 37 8.34 -0.20 -13.92
CA GLY A 37 6.90 -0.45 -14.03
C GLY A 37 6.25 -0.95 -12.76
N VAL A 38 5.01 -1.39 -12.92
CA VAL A 38 4.21 -2.03 -11.87
C VAL A 38 3.83 -3.44 -12.31
N TYR A 39 3.63 -4.33 -11.36
CA TYR A 39 3.24 -5.70 -11.59
C TYR A 39 2.22 -6.15 -10.56
N ARG A 40 1.48 -7.19 -10.93
CA ARG A 40 0.43 -7.78 -10.12
C ARG A 40 0.52 -9.30 -10.20
N ILE A 41 0.27 -9.95 -9.07
CA ILE A 41 0.38 -11.40 -8.90
C ILE A 41 -0.98 -11.90 -8.41
N ARG A 42 -1.53 -12.89 -9.10
CA ARG A 42 -2.76 -13.58 -8.70
C ARG A 42 -2.49 -15.05 -8.45
N SER A 43 -3.43 -15.70 -7.77
CA SER A 43 -3.51 -17.15 -7.71
C SER A 43 -4.84 -17.58 -8.32
N ALA A 44 -4.79 -18.44 -9.34
CA ALA A 44 -5.99 -18.90 -10.04
C ALA A 44 -6.91 -19.68 -9.10
N SER A 45 -6.34 -20.50 -8.20
CA SER A 45 -7.10 -21.26 -7.20
C SER A 45 -7.81 -20.39 -6.17
N LEU A 46 -7.28 -19.20 -5.87
CA LEU A 46 -7.91 -18.26 -4.95
C LEU A 46 -8.87 -17.27 -5.61
N GLY A 47 -8.87 -17.17 -6.94
CA GLY A 47 -9.67 -16.20 -7.68
C GLY A 47 -9.43 -14.73 -7.29
N GLN A 48 -8.31 -14.41 -6.65
CA GLN A 48 -8.03 -13.10 -6.07
C GLN A 48 -6.61 -12.59 -6.36
N MET A 49 -6.41 -11.27 -6.21
CA MET A 49 -5.07 -10.69 -6.26
C MET A 49 -4.31 -11.01 -4.98
N VAL A 50 -3.10 -11.55 -5.14
CA VAL A 50 -2.24 -11.92 -4.01
C VAL A 50 -1.25 -10.82 -3.70
N TYR A 51 -0.74 -10.13 -4.72
CA TYR A 51 0.22 -9.04 -4.53
C TYR A 51 0.18 -8.02 -5.67
N ILE A 52 0.40 -6.74 -5.35
CA ILE A 52 0.66 -5.66 -6.30
C ILE A 52 1.94 -4.96 -5.87
N GLY A 53 2.82 -4.63 -6.83
CA GLY A 53 4.12 -4.02 -6.55
C GLY A 53 4.65 -3.12 -7.66
N GLU A 54 5.61 -2.26 -7.32
CA GLU A 54 6.43 -1.52 -8.29
C GLU A 54 7.89 -2.00 -8.33
N CYS A 55 8.59 -1.66 -9.40
CA CYS A 55 10.03 -1.79 -9.49
C CYS A 55 10.66 -0.86 -10.53
N SER A 56 11.95 -0.59 -10.37
CA SER A 56 12.78 0.11 -11.35
C SER A 56 13.17 -0.74 -12.57
N ASP A 57 13.07 -2.07 -12.47
CA ASP A 57 13.45 -3.02 -13.52
C ASP A 57 12.57 -4.28 -13.43
N LEU A 58 11.59 -4.36 -14.34
CA LEU A 58 10.62 -5.46 -14.41
C LEU A 58 11.30 -6.79 -14.70
N SER A 59 12.24 -6.83 -15.64
CA SER A 59 13.00 -8.04 -15.98
C SER A 59 13.71 -8.60 -14.75
N LYS A 60 14.52 -7.80 -14.05
CA LYS A 60 15.22 -8.24 -12.83
C LYS A 60 14.25 -8.63 -11.72
N ARG A 61 13.15 -7.89 -11.52
CA ARG A 61 12.18 -8.19 -10.46
C ARG A 61 11.44 -9.51 -10.73
N ILE A 62 10.86 -9.66 -11.91
CA ILE A 62 10.01 -10.79 -12.30
C ILE A 62 10.85 -12.06 -12.48
N LEU A 63 11.93 -11.97 -13.25
CA LEU A 63 12.74 -13.14 -13.59
C LEU A 63 13.74 -13.47 -12.49
N GLY A 64 14.19 -12.48 -11.73
CA GLY A 64 15.11 -12.68 -10.61
C GLY A 64 14.42 -13.08 -9.32
N THR A 65 13.43 -12.30 -8.85
CA THR A 65 12.79 -12.53 -7.54
C THR A 65 11.61 -13.49 -7.66
N TRP A 66 10.71 -13.25 -8.61
CA TRP A 66 9.46 -14.00 -8.68
C TRP A 66 9.62 -15.38 -9.30
N ALA A 67 10.50 -15.57 -10.27
CA ALA A 67 10.82 -16.93 -10.76
C ALA A 67 11.38 -17.84 -9.65
N ARG A 68 12.17 -17.30 -8.71
CA ARG A 68 12.70 -18.06 -7.57
C ARG A 68 11.61 -18.48 -6.60
N LEU A 69 10.54 -17.70 -6.51
CA LEU A 69 9.39 -17.96 -5.63
C LEU A 69 8.81 -19.37 -5.84
N ASN A 70 8.82 -19.86 -7.07
CA ASN A 70 8.27 -21.17 -7.42
C ASN A 70 9.24 -22.33 -7.22
N ARG A 71 10.52 -22.07 -6.91
CA ARG A 71 11.57 -23.09 -6.84
C ARG A 71 12.21 -23.23 -5.48
N ARG A 72 12.13 -22.20 -4.64
CA ARG A 72 12.81 -22.14 -3.34
C ARG A 72 11.84 -22.11 -2.18
N PRO A 73 12.11 -22.79 -1.06
CA PRO A 73 11.27 -22.73 0.11
C PRO A 73 11.27 -21.34 0.75
N ALA A 74 10.30 -21.03 1.60
CA ALA A 74 10.14 -19.70 2.18
C ALA A 74 11.33 -19.27 3.05
N ARG A 75 12.02 -20.23 3.67
CA ARG A 75 13.25 -20.02 4.46
C ARG A 75 14.43 -19.46 3.65
N ASP A 76 14.43 -19.62 2.32
CA ASP A 76 15.49 -19.12 1.45
C ASP A 76 15.33 -17.64 1.10
N PHE A 77 14.19 -17.02 1.46
CA PHE A 77 13.93 -15.61 1.24
C PHE A 77 14.33 -14.81 2.47
N SER A 78 15.23 -13.83 2.27
CA SER A 78 15.65 -12.89 3.32
C SER A 78 14.45 -12.21 3.99
N SER A 79 14.58 -11.94 5.29
CA SER A 79 13.62 -11.19 6.09
C SER A 79 13.33 -9.79 5.50
N THR A 80 14.26 -9.16 4.80
CA THR A 80 14.04 -7.85 4.17
C THR A 80 13.12 -7.92 2.95
N LYS A 81 12.87 -9.12 2.41
CA LYS A 81 11.96 -9.38 1.29
C LYS A 81 10.63 -9.97 1.77
N HIS A 82 9.99 -9.31 2.74
CA HIS A 82 8.75 -9.76 3.39
C HIS A 82 7.68 -10.26 2.40
N ALA A 83 7.43 -9.53 1.30
CA ALA A 83 6.43 -9.95 0.31
C ALA A 83 6.78 -11.28 -0.38
N ALA A 84 8.02 -11.46 -0.81
CA ALA A 84 8.45 -12.69 -1.45
C ALA A 84 8.45 -13.86 -0.47
N ARG A 85 8.94 -13.64 0.76
CA ARG A 85 8.91 -14.64 1.82
C ARG A 85 7.46 -15.05 2.16
N ARG A 86 6.53 -14.09 2.25
CA ARG A 86 5.11 -14.37 2.50
C ARG A 86 4.47 -15.18 1.39
N LEU A 87 4.72 -14.82 0.13
CA LEU A 87 4.18 -15.55 -1.01
C LEU A 87 4.72 -16.99 -1.09
N ALA A 88 5.99 -17.21 -0.73
CA ALA A 88 6.57 -18.56 -0.67
C ALA A 88 5.88 -19.39 0.43
N HIS A 89 5.68 -18.83 1.62
CA HIS A 89 4.92 -19.51 2.70
C HIS A 89 3.50 -19.86 2.28
N LEU A 90 2.79 -18.94 1.62
CA LEU A 90 1.43 -19.19 1.16
C LEU A 90 1.38 -20.30 0.12
N ARG A 91 2.36 -20.36 -0.78
CA ARG A 91 2.48 -21.46 -1.73
C ARG A 91 2.75 -22.79 -1.01
N GLU A 92 3.70 -22.83 -0.08
CA GLU A 92 4.04 -24.06 0.66
C GLU A 92 2.87 -24.57 1.50
N ALA A 93 2.18 -23.67 2.20
CA ALA A 93 1.08 -24.05 3.08
C ALA A 93 -0.18 -24.49 2.33
N TYR A 94 -0.41 -23.99 1.11
CA TYR A 94 -1.68 -24.16 0.41
C TYR A 94 -1.55 -24.66 -1.04
N GLY A 95 -0.35 -25.03 -1.49
CA GLY A 95 -0.10 -25.48 -2.86
C GLY A 95 -0.42 -24.42 -3.92
N LEU A 96 -0.30 -23.12 -3.61
CA LEU A 96 -0.72 -22.06 -4.53
C LEU A 96 0.19 -21.93 -5.75
N GLU A 97 -0.41 -21.90 -6.93
CA GLU A 97 0.28 -21.44 -8.12
C GLU A 97 0.03 -19.94 -8.35
N TYR A 98 1.09 -19.26 -8.81
CA TYR A 98 1.06 -17.83 -9.08
C TYR A 98 1.23 -17.50 -10.55
N GLU A 99 0.42 -16.55 -10.99
CA GLU A 99 0.55 -15.91 -12.29
C GLU A 99 0.88 -14.44 -12.11
N ILE A 100 1.67 -13.89 -13.02
CA ILE A 100 2.08 -12.49 -13.01
C ILE A 100 1.62 -11.77 -14.27
N SER A 101 1.25 -10.52 -14.11
CA SER A 101 0.96 -9.57 -15.18
C SER A 101 1.65 -8.26 -14.82
N PHE A 102 2.12 -7.52 -15.81
CA PHE A 102 2.89 -6.30 -15.60
C PHE A 102 2.51 -5.21 -16.59
N TYR A 103 2.73 -3.97 -16.16
CA TYR A 103 2.66 -2.79 -17.00
C TYR A 103 4.04 -2.13 -16.98
N ALA A 104 4.69 -2.12 -18.14
CA ALA A 104 5.93 -1.38 -18.31
C ALA A 104 5.59 0.09 -18.43
N ALA A 105 6.03 0.87 -17.45
CA ALA A 105 5.83 2.30 -17.42
C ALA A 105 6.86 2.94 -18.37
N HIS A 106 6.66 2.74 -19.68
CA HIS A 106 7.22 3.62 -20.67
C HIS A 106 6.58 4.98 -20.41
N HIS A 107 7.37 6.02 -20.18
CA HIS A 107 6.90 7.34 -19.77
C HIS A 107 6.13 8.04 -20.90
N GLU A 108 4.96 7.51 -21.25
CA GLU A 108 4.09 8.02 -22.30
C GLU A 108 3.30 9.23 -21.76
N GLY A 109 3.94 10.39 -21.79
CA GLY A 109 3.31 11.70 -22.00
C GLY A 109 2.45 12.32 -20.89
N ARG A 110 2.05 11.59 -19.84
CA ARG A 110 1.12 12.10 -18.79
C ARG A 110 1.72 12.27 -17.39
N ARG A 111 3.05 12.24 -17.25
CA ARG A 111 3.72 12.45 -15.96
C ARG A 111 4.02 13.94 -15.79
N ASP A 112 3.64 14.50 -14.64
CA ASP A 112 4.09 15.82 -14.20
C ASP A 112 5.64 15.82 -14.23
N PRO A 113 6.28 16.70 -15.04
CA PRO A 113 7.73 16.71 -15.21
C PRO A 113 8.49 17.00 -13.91
N ARG A 114 7.81 17.54 -12.89
CA ARG A 114 8.39 17.83 -11.57
C ARG A 114 8.52 16.61 -10.67
N LEU A 115 7.80 15.52 -10.96
CA LEU A 115 7.83 14.31 -10.14
C LEU A 115 8.94 13.40 -10.60
N ASP A 116 9.65 12.78 -9.67
CA ASP A 116 10.57 11.69 -9.97
C ASP A 116 9.83 10.41 -10.44
N ALA A 117 10.50 9.59 -11.26
CA ALA A 117 9.93 8.40 -11.86
C ALA A 117 9.52 7.38 -10.80
N ALA A 118 10.31 7.24 -9.73
CA ALA A 118 9.99 6.34 -8.64
C ALA A 118 8.82 6.86 -7.80
N GLN A 119 8.72 8.18 -7.59
CA GLN A 119 7.56 8.77 -6.90
C GLN A 119 6.26 8.47 -7.64
N TRP A 120 6.24 8.69 -8.96
CA TRP A 120 5.07 8.40 -9.78
C TRP A 120 4.67 6.92 -9.72
N ARG A 121 5.64 5.99 -9.82
CA ARG A 121 5.36 4.55 -9.72
C ARG A 121 4.82 4.12 -8.37
N LYS A 122 5.34 4.65 -7.26
CA LYS A 122 4.82 4.38 -5.91
C LYS A 122 3.40 4.94 -5.72
N GLY A 123 3.11 6.10 -6.32
CA GLY A 123 1.75 6.64 -6.39
C GLY A 123 0.82 5.73 -7.18
N LEU A 124 1.26 5.25 -8.34
CA LEU A 124 0.49 4.31 -9.17
C LEU A 124 0.23 3.00 -8.44
N GLU A 125 1.23 2.42 -7.76
CA GLU A 125 1.07 1.22 -6.92
C GLU A 125 -0.02 1.44 -5.85
N SER A 126 0.01 2.59 -5.17
CA SER A 126 -0.99 2.94 -4.14
C SER A 126 -2.39 3.05 -4.75
N ARG A 127 -2.52 3.67 -5.94
CA ARG A 127 -3.78 3.71 -6.68
C ARG A 127 -4.28 2.32 -7.03
N LEU A 128 -3.43 1.44 -7.53
CA LEU A 128 -3.84 0.08 -7.90
C LEU A 128 -4.26 -0.74 -6.69
N LEU A 129 -3.58 -0.59 -5.55
CA LEU A 129 -3.99 -1.21 -4.29
C LEU A 129 -5.38 -0.73 -3.86
N TRP A 130 -5.62 0.58 -3.90
CA TRP A 130 -6.92 1.17 -3.56
C TRP A 130 -8.05 0.72 -4.51
N GLU A 131 -7.81 0.77 -5.83
CA GLU A 131 -8.77 0.34 -6.86
C GLU A 131 -9.14 -1.14 -6.69
N TYR A 132 -8.13 -1.98 -6.40
CA TYR A 132 -8.39 -3.38 -6.09
C TYR A 132 -9.28 -3.53 -4.86
N ARG A 133 -9.03 -2.77 -3.79
CA ARG A 133 -9.86 -2.83 -2.58
C ARG A 133 -11.29 -2.37 -2.83
N LEU A 134 -11.51 -1.38 -3.71
CA LEU A 134 -12.85 -0.95 -4.10
C LEU A 134 -13.62 -2.05 -4.83
N GLU A 135 -12.98 -2.79 -5.73
CA GLU A 135 -13.58 -3.90 -6.46
C GLU A 135 -13.77 -5.15 -5.61
N ALA A 136 -12.73 -5.58 -4.90
CA ALA A 136 -12.71 -6.84 -4.15
C ALA A 136 -13.22 -6.71 -2.71
N ARG A 137 -13.45 -5.47 -2.23
CA ARG A 137 -13.81 -5.15 -0.84
C ARG A 137 -12.79 -5.64 0.21
N MET A 138 -11.57 -5.93 -0.23
CA MET A 138 -10.47 -6.36 0.62
C MET A 138 -9.13 -6.07 -0.04
N SER A 139 -8.07 -5.96 0.77
CA SER A 139 -6.70 -5.87 0.27
C SER A 139 -6.22 -7.18 -0.33
N SER A 140 -5.19 -7.10 -1.16
CA SER A 140 -4.44 -8.27 -1.59
C SER A 140 -3.80 -8.97 -0.38
N VAL A 141 -3.53 -10.26 -0.55
CA VAL A 141 -3.16 -11.16 0.56
C VAL A 141 -1.78 -10.84 1.14
N ALA A 142 -0.80 -10.51 0.30
CA ALA A 142 0.60 -10.36 0.70
C ALA A 142 1.05 -8.89 0.82
N ASN A 143 0.21 -7.92 0.46
CA ASN A 143 0.47 -6.51 0.78
C ASN A 143 0.14 -6.23 2.27
N HIS A 144 0.64 -5.10 2.77
CA HIS A 144 0.31 -4.54 4.10
C HIS A 144 0.62 -5.44 5.31
N ARG A 145 1.40 -6.53 5.12
CA ARG A 145 1.81 -7.46 6.19
C ARG A 145 0.61 -8.01 7.00
N ARG A 146 -0.47 -8.38 6.32
CA ARG A 146 -1.72 -8.90 6.94
C ARG A 146 -1.59 -10.28 7.63
N SER A 147 -0.39 -10.75 7.96
CA SER A 147 -0.18 -12.00 8.69
C SER A 147 -0.38 -11.78 10.20
N THR A 148 -1.04 -12.71 10.90
CA THR A 148 -1.25 -12.60 12.36
C THR A 148 -0.05 -12.96 13.23
N VAL A 149 0.94 -13.69 12.70
CA VAL A 149 2.09 -14.19 13.47
C VAL A 149 3.35 -13.47 13.03
N ARG A 150 4.24 -13.11 13.97
CA ARG A 150 5.57 -12.56 13.64
C ARG A 150 6.28 -13.59 12.76
N GLU A 151 6.79 -13.19 11.59
CA GLU A 151 7.50 -14.08 10.64
C GLU A 151 8.73 -14.82 11.24
N GLY A 152 9.11 -14.52 12.50
CA GLY A 152 10.12 -15.24 13.27
C GLY A 152 9.60 -16.35 14.20
N GLU A 153 8.33 -16.31 14.62
CA GLU A 153 7.72 -17.34 15.50
C GLU A 153 7.29 -18.60 14.72
N GLN A 154 7.22 -18.51 13.38
CA GLN A 154 6.96 -19.67 12.51
C GLN A 154 8.05 -20.76 12.58
N LEU A 155 9.25 -20.44 13.06
CA LEU A 155 10.32 -21.44 13.24
C LEU A 155 10.23 -22.20 14.58
N ALA A 156 9.35 -21.77 15.49
CA ALA A 156 9.19 -22.41 16.80
C ALA A 156 7.88 -23.21 16.94
N ALA A 157 6.95 -23.09 15.99
CA ALA A 157 5.64 -23.71 16.02
C ALA A 157 5.52 -24.93 15.08
N GLU A 158 6.59 -25.73 14.94
CA GLU A 158 6.45 -27.12 14.51
C GLU A 158 5.78 -27.88 15.67
N GLY A 159 4.45 -28.02 15.67
CA GLY A 159 3.79 -28.91 16.63
C GLY A 159 2.33 -28.64 17.02
N SER A 160 1.66 -27.60 16.54
CA SER A 160 0.24 -27.41 16.91
C SER A 160 -0.71 -28.16 15.98
N GLU A 161 -1.27 -29.24 16.51
CA GLU A 161 -2.24 -30.17 15.92
C GLU A 161 -3.41 -29.48 15.21
N VAL A 162 -3.80 -30.07 14.08
CA VAL A 162 -4.98 -29.69 13.30
C VAL A 162 -6.22 -30.25 13.99
N GLY A 163 -7.07 -29.38 14.54
CA GLY A 163 -8.36 -29.77 15.10
C GLY A 163 -9.35 -30.18 14.00
N PHE A 164 -9.94 -31.37 14.12
CA PHE A 164 -11.05 -31.85 13.28
C PHE A 164 -12.40 -31.40 13.86
N SER A 165 -13.37 -31.06 13.01
CA SER A 165 -14.78 -30.93 13.42
C SER A 165 -15.49 -32.29 13.35
N GLU A 166 -16.53 -32.48 14.16
CA GLU A 166 -17.30 -33.74 14.34
C GLU A 166 -18.01 -34.28 13.09
N VAL A 167 -17.92 -33.61 11.94
CA VAL A 167 -18.61 -34.02 10.71
C VAL A 167 -17.63 -34.07 9.55
N GLY A 168 -16.52 -34.81 9.68
CA GLY A 168 -15.75 -35.49 8.62
C GLY A 168 -15.38 -34.77 7.31
N VAL A 169 -15.71 -33.49 7.17
CA VAL A 169 -15.49 -32.65 6.01
C VAL A 169 -14.47 -31.63 6.46
N PRO A 170 -13.26 -31.62 5.87
CA PRO A 170 -12.33 -30.55 6.14
C PRO A 170 -13.00 -29.25 5.68
N GLU A 171 -13.37 -28.37 6.61
CA GLU A 171 -13.53 -26.96 6.30
C GLU A 171 -12.15 -26.49 5.81
N VAL A 172 -11.93 -26.50 4.50
CA VAL A 172 -10.73 -25.89 3.89
C VAL A 172 -10.92 -24.36 3.88
N GLY A 173 -11.24 -23.80 5.05
CA GLY A 173 -11.27 -22.36 5.28
C GLY A 173 -9.89 -21.90 5.71
N PHE A 174 -9.03 -21.56 4.74
CA PHE A 174 -7.75 -20.84 4.88
C PHE A 174 -7.23 -20.63 6.34
N PRO A 175 -6.82 -21.67 7.10
CA PRO A 175 -6.66 -21.53 8.55
C PRO A 175 -5.25 -21.08 8.96
N TYR A 176 -4.62 -20.21 8.17
CA TYR A 176 -3.51 -19.36 8.59
C TYR A 176 -3.85 -17.88 8.38
N ARG A 177 -4.83 -17.43 9.18
CA ARG A 177 -5.08 -16.07 9.69
C ARG A 177 -4.51 -14.92 8.84
N ILE A 178 -5.08 -14.71 7.66
CA ILE A 178 -5.00 -13.41 6.99
C ILE A 178 -5.88 -12.47 7.82
N ARG A 179 -5.30 -11.43 8.42
CA ARG A 179 -6.06 -10.45 9.20
C ARG A 179 -7.13 -9.81 8.30
N PRO A 180 -8.36 -9.61 8.79
CA PRO A 180 -9.42 -8.99 7.99
C PRO A 180 -8.95 -7.63 7.47
N SER A 181 -9.35 -7.33 6.23
CA SER A 181 -9.11 -6.03 5.62
C SER A 181 -10.12 -5.03 6.16
N SER A 182 -9.73 -3.76 6.21
CA SER A 182 -10.69 -2.69 6.45
C SER A 182 -11.54 -2.42 5.20
N THR A 183 -12.68 -1.74 5.37
CA THR A 183 -13.43 -1.17 4.26
C THR A 183 -12.58 -0.15 3.51
N PRO A 184 -12.50 -0.21 2.16
CA PRO A 184 -11.79 0.80 1.39
C PRO A 184 -12.41 2.18 1.58
N LEU A 185 -11.58 3.22 1.54
CA LEU A 185 -12.09 4.59 1.38
C LEU A 185 -12.81 4.73 0.02
N PRO A 186 -13.95 5.42 -0.04
CA PRO A 186 -14.70 5.63 -1.27
C PRO A 186 -13.91 6.48 -2.28
N ARG A 187 -14.42 6.55 -3.51
CA ARG A 187 -13.92 7.52 -4.49
C ARG A 187 -14.08 8.94 -3.93
N PRO A 188 -13.09 9.82 -4.15
CA PRO A 188 -13.20 11.18 -3.68
C PRO A 188 -14.21 11.95 -4.52
N GLU A 189 -15.26 12.44 -3.88
CA GLU A 189 -16.27 13.34 -4.46
C GLU A 189 -15.94 14.81 -4.18
N GLN A 190 -14.98 15.07 -3.31
CA GLN A 190 -14.59 16.40 -2.85
C GLN A 190 -13.09 16.62 -3.03
N GLU A 191 -12.68 17.88 -2.93
CA GLU A 191 -11.27 18.27 -3.00
C GLU A 191 -10.48 17.85 -1.76
N PRO A 192 -9.15 17.65 -1.86
CA PRO A 192 -8.31 17.21 -0.75
C PRO A 192 -8.35 18.12 0.49
N HIS A 193 -8.63 19.42 0.34
CA HIS A 193 -8.76 20.34 1.47
C HIS A 193 -10.11 20.25 2.18
N SER A 194 -11.13 19.62 1.57
CA SER A 194 -12.47 19.47 2.15
C SER A 194 -12.47 18.66 3.45
N GLU A 195 -13.34 19.04 4.38
CA GLU A 195 -13.60 18.30 5.62
C GLU A 195 -14.26 16.93 5.39
N LEU A 196 -14.74 16.65 4.17
CA LEU A 196 -15.39 15.39 3.78
C LEU A 196 -14.59 14.59 2.73
N TRP A 197 -13.34 14.95 2.47
CA TRP A 197 -12.50 14.27 1.48
C TRP A 197 -12.40 12.75 1.77
N MET A 198 -12.56 11.93 0.73
CA MET A 198 -12.50 10.45 0.82
C MET A 198 -13.48 9.85 1.85
N GLY A 199 -14.64 10.49 2.06
CA GLY A 199 -15.68 10.00 2.96
C GLY A 199 -15.28 9.99 4.45
N LYS A 200 -14.23 10.73 4.82
CA LYS A 200 -13.80 10.92 6.21
C LYS A 200 -14.19 12.30 6.69
N ARG A 201 -14.53 12.41 7.97
CA ARG A 201 -14.73 13.68 8.67
C ARG A 201 -13.37 14.14 9.19
N TRP A 202 -12.75 15.05 8.44
CA TRP A 202 -11.49 15.68 8.83
C TRP A 202 -11.78 16.86 9.75
N THR A 203 -10.88 17.12 10.68
CA THR A 203 -10.87 18.39 11.43
C THR A 203 -10.72 19.58 10.49
N SER A 204 -11.08 20.77 10.99
CA SER A 204 -10.66 22.01 10.36
C SER A 204 -9.13 22.10 10.28
N LEU A 205 -8.63 22.85 9.31
CA LEU A 205 -7.19 22.97 9.07
C LEU A 205 -6.50 23.68 10.25
N ALA A 206 -5.54 22.99 10.84
CA ALA A 206 -4.60 23.55 11.80
C ALA A 206 -3.41 24.16 11.05
N GLU A 207 -3.21 25.46 11.22
CA GLU A 207 -2.11 26.19 10.61
C GLU A 207 -0.91 26.27 11.56
N CYS A 208 0.28 26.11 11.00
CA CYS A 208 1.52 26.39 11.71
C CYS A 208 1.77 27.90 11.72
N LYS A 209 1.61 28.54 12.89
CA LYS A 209 1.94 29.96 13.09
C LYS A 209 3.24 30.06 13.90
N GLY A 210 4.30 30.52 13.24
CA GLY A 210 5.57 30.82 13.90
C GLY A 210 6.74 30.93 12.93
N ARG A 211 7.55 31.99 13.06
CA ARG A 211 8.91 32.06 12.50
C ARG A 211 9.88 31.78 13.64
N GLY A 212 10.62 30.66 13.60
CA GLY A 212 11.66 30.31 14.59
C GLY A 212 11.51 28.92 15.26
N GLN A 213 12.28 28.68 16.33
CA GLN A 213 12.40 27.38 17.02
C GLN A 213 11.15 26.89 17.79
N ARG A 214 10.07 27.69 17.86
CA ARG A 214 8.83 27.31 18.55
C ARG A 214 7.67 27.24 17.54
N ILE A 215 7.32 26.02 17.16
CA ILE A 215 6.18 25.74 16.28
C ILE A 215 4.90 25.73 17.12
N ASN A 216 4.04 26.73 16.93
CA ASN A 216 2.71 26.76 17.51
C ASN A 216 1.68 26.42 16.42
N TRP A 217 0.81 25.45 16.71
CA TRP A 217 -0.30 25.07 15.84
C TRP A 217 -1.58 25.71 16.36
N SER A 218 -2.32 26.37 15.47
CA SER A 218 -3.65 26.91 15.78
C SER A 218 -4.67 26.30 14.83
N ALA A 219 -5.75 25.74 15.37
CA ALA A 219 -6.91 25.31 14.62
C ALA A 219 -8.14 26.08 15.12
N ALA A 220 -9.11 26.31 14.24
CA ALA A 220 -10.42 26.76 14.67
C ALA A 220 -11.14 25.59 15.38
N GLY A 221 -11.65 25.81 16.60
CA GLY A 221 -12.50 24.83 17.30
C GLY A 221 -11.81 23.96 18.38
N LYS A 222 -12.64 23.19 19.11
CA LYS A 222 -12.22 22.31 20.23
C LYS A 222 -11.42 21.07 19.79
N GLU A 223 -11.34 20.83 18.47
CA GLU A 223 -10.86 19.59 17.85
C GLU A 223 -9.38 19.27 18.13
N LEU A 224 -8.55 20.29 18.42
CA LEU A 224 -7.14 20.13 18.77
C LEU A 224 -6.92 19.22 19.99
N ARG A 225 -7.83 19.25 20.97
CA ARG A 225 -7.67 18.55 22.25
C ARG A 225 -8.33 17.16 22.27
N GLU A 226 -9.35 16.92 21.46
CA GLU A 226 -10.21 15.73 21.58
C GLU A 226 -9.55 14.45 21.06
N SER A 227 -8.54 14.55 20.19
CA SER A 227 -7.76 13.41 19.66
C SER A 227 -6.38 13.21 20.33
N GLY A 228 -6.10 13.92 21.43
CA GLY A 228 -4.81 13.85 22.15
C GLY A 228 -4.56 12.54 22.93
N ASN A 229 -5.59 11.72 23.16
CA ASN A 229 -5.54 10.58 24.09
C ASN A 229 -5.26 9.22 23.40
N GLY A 230 -4.22 9.14 22.55
CA GLY A 230 -3.75 7.86 22.00
C GLY A 230 -4.68 7.19 20.97
N THR A 231 -5.76 7.84 20.55
CA THR A 231 -6.60 7.39 19.44
C THR A 231 -5.82 7.52 18.12
N PRO A 232 -5.66 6.46 17.32
CA PRO A 232 -5.02 6.59 16.02
C PRO A 232 -5.78 7.54 15.10
N VAL A 233 -5.05 8.28 14.28
CA VAL A 233 -5.62 9.22 13.31
C VAL A 233 -5.03 8.97 11.93
N LEU A 234 -5.83 9.19 10.88
CA LEU A 234 -5.28 9.55 9.56
C LEU A 234 -4.98 11.04 9.57
N TYR A 235 -3.97 11.47 8.83
CA TYR A 235 -3.68 12.89 8.66
C TYR A 235 -3.40 13.25 7.21
N LYS A 236 -3.68 14.51 6.89
CA LYS A 236 -3.33 15.17 5.63
C LYS A 236 -2.60 16.46 5.94
N VAL A 237 -1.55 16.74 5.18
CA VAL A 237 -0.76 17.98 5.23
C VAL A 237 -0.87 18.67 3.90
N LEU A 238 -1.22 19.94 3.91
CA LEU A 238 -1.47 20.76 2.74
C LEU A 238 -0.57 21.99 2.74
N ASP A 239 -0.34 22.51 1.55
CA ASP A 239 0.11 23.87 1.38
C ASP A 239 -1.05 24.82 1.74
N PRO A 240 -0.86 25.78 2.67
CA PRO A 240 -1.95 26.64 3.14
C PRO A 240 -2.43 27.63 2.07
N ASN A 241 -1.61 27.93 1.06
CA ASN A 241 -1.95 28.92 0.03
C ASN A 241 -2.57 28.26 -1.20
N THR A 242 -2.00 27.13 -1.63
CA THR A 242 -2.46 26.45 -2.86
C THR A 242 -3.45 25.33 -2.60
N HIS A 243 -3.61 24.93 -1.34
CA HIS A 243 -4.36 23.73 -0.93
C HIS A 243 -3.86 22.43 -1.60
N GLU A 244 -2.63 22.43 -2.15
CA GLU A 244 -2.03 21.21 -2.70
C GLU A 244 -1.76 20.22 -1.56
N LEU A 245 -2.13 18.96 -1.77
CA LEU A 245 -1.84 17.90 -0.80
C LEU A 245 -0.35 17.55 -0.86
N LEU A 246 0.35 17.82 0.23
CA LEU A 246 1.79 17.58 0.35
C LEU A 246 2.08 16.17 0.84
N GLN A 247 1.34 15.71 1.85
CA GLN A 247 1.56 14.39 2.45
C GLN A 247 0.29 13.87 3.12
N VAL A 248 0.08 12.56 3.06
CA VAL A 248 -0.86 11.84 3.93
C VAL A 248 -0.14 10.78 4.74
N GLY A 249 -0.74 10.42 5.85
CA GLY A 249 -0.19 9.38 6.71
C GLY A 249 -1.16 8.99 7.81
N TYR A 250 -0.61 8.28 8.79
CA TYR A 250 -1.32 7.96 10.00
C TYR A 250 -0.42 8.15 11.21
N SER A 251 -1.03 8.41 12.35
CA SER A 251 -0.35 8.49 13.64
C SER A 251 -1.07 7.59 14.64
N ARG A 252 -0.31 6.73 15.33
CA ARG A 252 -0.80 5.95 16.48
C ARG A 252 -0.84 6.75 17.78
N ARG A 253 -0.28 7.97 17.77
CA ARG A 253 -0.19 8.89 18.92
C ARG A 253 -1.21 10.03 18.82
N GLY A 254 -2.28 9.84 18.05
CA GLY A 254 -3.28 10.88 17.79
C GLY A 254 -2.72 12.09 17.04
N SER A 255 -3.38 13.23 17.25
CA SER A 255 -3.08 14.50 16.57
C SER A 255 -1.64 14.97 16.78
N GLY A 256 -1.05 14.77 17.97
CA GLY A 256 0.34 15.14 18.24
C GLY A 256 1.35 14.51 17.29
N GLY A 257 1.12 13.25 16.87
CA GLY A 257 1.98 12.60 15.87
C GLY A 257 1.75 13.11 14.44
N ALA A 258 0.54 13.56 14.11
CA ALA A 258 0.25 14.21 12.83
C ALA A 258 0.96 15.57 12.73
N LEU A 259 0.88 16.38 13.79
CA LEU A 259 1.59 17.66 13.90
C LEU A 259 3.10 17.47 13.82
N ALA A 260 3.65 16.48 14.54
CA ALA A 260 5.08 16.16 14.47
C ALA A 260 5.53 15.71 13.08
N ALA A 261 4.70 14.97 12.34
CA ALA A 261 4.99 14.60 10.95
C ALA A 261 5.00 15.84 10.04
N ALA A 262 4.02 16.73 10.17
CA ALA A 262 3.95 17.96 9.40
C ALA A 262 5.11 18.92 9.69
N SER A 263 5.56 19.01 10.95
CA SER A 263 6.72 19.83 11.35
C SER A 263 8.04 19.41 10.68
N ARG A 264 8.15 18.18 10.15
CA ARG A 264 9.34 17.74 9.40
C ARG A 264 9.36 18.27 7.97
N LEU A 265 8.23 18.77 7.47
CA LEU A 265 8.14 19.32 6.12
C LEU A 265 8.51 20.80 6.12
N ALA A 266 9.43 21.21 5.24
CA ALA A 266 9.87 22.60 5.13
C ALA A 266 8.78 23.57 4.62
N GLY A 267 8.77 24.81 5.14
CA GLY A 267 7.84 25.88 4.76
C GLY A 267 6.48 25.82 5.48
N GLU A 268 5.58 26.76 5.20
CA GLU A 268 4.28 26.86 5.87
C GLU A 268 3.34 25.71 5.53
N LYS A 269 2.57 25.20 6.51
CA LYS A 269 1.74 24.00 6.37
C LYS A 269 0.41 24.17 7.07
N ALA A 270 -0.62 23.59 6.47
CA ALA A 270 -1.89 23.32 7.11
C ALA A 270 -2.05 21.80 7.33
N VAL A 271 -2.60 21.38 8.46
CA VAL A 271 -2.75 19.97 8.82
C VAL A 271 -4.18 19.72 9.26
N ALA A 272 -4.77 18.63 8.78
CA ALA A 272 -6.01 18.11 9.32
C ALA A 272 -5.88 16.61 9.60
N TRP A 273 -6.69 16.10 10.51
CA TRP A 273 -6.70 14.69 10.85
C TRP A 273 -8.11 14.14 11.01
N ALA A 274 -8.25 12.84 10.87
CA ALA A 274 -9.50 12.12 11.03
C ALA A 274 -9.28 10.99 12.06
N PRO A 275 -9.93 11.04 13.24
CA PRO A 275 -9.86 9.97 14.23
C PRO A 275 -10.34 8.64 13.68
N LEU A 276 -9.66 7.56 14.07
CA LEU A 276 -10.02 6.20 13.72
C LEU A 276 -10.56 5.47 14.96
N THR A 277 -11.73 4.85 14.80
CA THR A 277 -12.37 4.00 15.81
C THR A 277 -12.24 2.53 15.46
N GLY A 278 -12.45 1.65 16.45
CA GLY A 278 -12.48 0.19 16.25
C GLY A 278 -11.20 -0.41 15.65
N ALA A 279 -11.35 -1.12 14.52
CA ALA A 279 -10.27 -1.85 13.84
C ALA A 279 -9.11 -0.96 13.33
N GLY A 280 -9.29 0.37 13.30
CA GLY A 280 -8.27 1.35 12.91
C GLY A 280 -7.05 1.44 13.85
N ARG A 281 -6.92 0.53 14.81
CA ARG A 281 -5.72 0.40 15.68
C ARG A 281 -4.67 -0.55 15.11
N GLN A 282 -5.04 -1.40 14.15
CA GLN A 282 -4.14 -2.40 13.60
C GLN A 282 -3.24 -1.78 12.52
N GLU A 283 -1.93 -2.06 12.58
CA GLU A 283 -0.95 -1.43 11.68
C GLU A 283 -1.22 -1.70 10.20
N HIS A 284 -1.67 -2.90 9.84
CA HIS A 284 -2.00 -3.21 8.45
C HIS A 284 -3.23 -2.40 7.98
N VAL A 285 -4.23 -2.17 8.84
CA VAL A 285 -5.39 -1.32 8.53
C VAL A 285 -4.97 0.13 8.34
N LEU A 286 -4.06 0.63 9.18
CA LEU A 286 -3.52 1.98 9.04
C LEU A 286 -2.76 2.15 7.72
N GLN A 287 -2.00 1.13 7.33
CA GLN A 287 -1.26 1.12 6.07
C GLN A 287 -2.20 1.02 4.85
N GLU A 288 -3.23 0.17 4.93
CA GLU A 288 -4.32 0.08 3.95
C GLU A 288 -4.97 1.44 3.70
N LEU A 289 -5.42 2.11 4.76
CA LEU A 289 -6.07 3.42 4.66
C LEU A 289 -5.12 4.53 4.18
N LYS A 290 -3.83 4.45 4.51
CA LYS A 290 -2.83 5.37 3.96
C LYS A 290 -2.71 5.23 2.45
N ASP A 291 -2.60 3.99 1.96
CA ASP A 291 -2.46 3.74 0.53
C ASP A 291 -3.75 4.08 -0.22
N ASP A 292 -4.92 3.95 0.42
CA ASP A 292 -6.19 4.48 -0.11
C ASP A 292 -6.15 6.00 -0.29
N LEU A 293 -5.68 6.76 0.70
CA LEU A 293 -5.58 8.23 0.58
C LEU A 293 -4.63 8.65 -0.54
N ILE A 294 -3.47 7.98 -0.66
CA ILE A 294 -2.52 8.23 -1.75
C ILE A 294 -3.16 7.85 -3.10
N GLY A 295 -3.83 6.70 -3.16
CA GLY A 295 -4.48 6.18 -4.36
C GLY A 295 -5.63 7.06 -4.84
N GLY A 296 -6.48 7.52 -3.94
CA GLY A 296 -7.58 8.45 -4.23
C GLY A 296 -7.07 9.80 -4.71
N TYR A 297 -6.03 10.36 -4.09
CA TYR A 297 -5.40 11.58 -4.60
C TYR A 297 -4.78 11.39 -5.99
N PHE A 298 -4.07 10.28 -6.21
CA PHE A 298 -3.50 9.95 -7.51
C PHE A 298 -4.59 9.77 -8.58
N TYR A 299 -5.73 9.21 -8.21
CA TYR A 299 -6.89 9.10 -9.09
C TYR A 299 -7.44 10.47 -9.50
N GLN A 300 -7.55 11.43 -8.57
CA GLN A 300 -8.02 12.80 -8.88
C GLN A 300 -7.00 13.60 -9.69
N MET A 301 -5.73 13.56 -9.28
CA MET A 301 -4.71 14.51 -9.74
C MET A 301 -3.73 13.94 -10.77
N GLY A 302 -3.76 12.63 -11.00
CA GLY A 302 -2.77 11.95 -11.86
C GLY A 302 -1.35 11.87 -11.26
N LYS A 303 -1.18 12.27 -9.99
CA LYS A 303 0.09 12.30 -9.25
C LYS A 303 -0.09 12.00 -7.76
N PRO A 304 0.92 11.43 -7.07
CA PRO A 304 0.89 11.30 -5.61
C PRO A 304 1.02 12.68 -4.92
N PRO A 305 0.75 12.78 -3.60
CA PRO A 305 1.01 14.00 -2.85
C PRO A 305 2.47 14.43 -2.98
N ALA A 306 2.71 15.74 -3.11
CA ALA A 306 3.97 16.29 -3.62
C ALA A 306 5.23 15.86 -2.83
N ARG A 307 5.07 15.58 -1.54
CA ARG A 307 6.15 15.20 -0.62
C ARG A 307 5.99 13.78 -0.07
N GLN A 308 5.05 12.98 -0.59
CA GLN A 308 4.76 11.64 -0.07
C GLN A 308 5.96 10.69 -0.15
N PHE A 309 6.71 10.78 -1.25
CA PHE A 309 7.80 9.88 -1.60
C PHE A 309 9.10 10.63 -1.92
N ALA A 310 9.17 11.92 -1.60
CA ALA A 310 10.40 12.69 -1.75
C ALA A 310 11.47 12.14 -0.80
N ALA A 311 12.71 12.06 -1.27
CA ALA A 311 13.84 11.90 -0.36
C ALA A 311 13.91 13.15 0.52
N GLU A 312 14.13 13.00 1.83
CA GLU A 312 14.44 14.15 2.66
C GLU A 312 15.71 14.80 2.07
N PRO A 313 15.74 16.13 1.89
CA PRO A 313 16.99 16.79 1.53
C PRO A 313 17.99 16.51 2.65
N SER A 314 19.16 15.96 2.30
CA SER A 314 20.28 15.84 3.23
C SER A 314 20.50 17.21 3.87
N PRO A 315 20.62 17.31 5.21
CA PRO A 315 20.94 18.59 5.83
C PRO A 315 22.26 19.08 5.24
N SER A 316 22.23 20.27 4.66
CA SER A 316 23.43 21.00 4.27
C SER A 316 24.34 21.07 5.50
N GLN A 317 25.54 20.49 5.39
CA GLN A 317 26.61 20.69 6.36
C GLN A 317 27.09 22.14 6.32
#